data_AF-A0A857KMU4-F1
#
_entry.id   AF-A0A857KMU4-F1
#
_cell.length_a   1.000
_cell.length_b   1.000
_cell.length_c   1.000
_cell.angle_alpha   90.00
_cell.angle_beta   90.00
_cell.angle_gamma   90.00
#
_symmetry.space_group_name_H-M   'P 1'
#
loop_
_entity.id
_entity.type
_entity.pdbx_description
1 polymer ?
#
loop_
_entity_poly.entity_id
_entity_poly.type
_entity_poly.pdbx_seq_one_letter_code
_entity_poly.pdbx_strand_id
1 'polypeptide(L)'
;MPPATPTTHKVLDQTVTMPVHIRHATCFVAGFTADADAASAAIARAGDGTARLRPLQIRPGRTMCMLVFVDYIDGDLGPYNEFGVCFLVEDPADPPSSRLAALRSLAKGDARALIHRLPVDGEFTMAAGRGIWGFPKILADFDVDHDSPTKHGRVSADGQLIVDLSVRKGVPVPDTTGETVLNAYSQLDGVLRSTPWRMTATANTRTRIGGASLTVGDHEIAQELRGLKLSKHALMTSSVGHLEMTFGDAEEVDTTQE
;
A
#
# COMPACT_ATOMS: atom_id res chain seq x y z
N MET A 1 -7.31 -23.19 -17.34
CA MET A 1 -6.83 -22.10 -18.23
C MET A 1 -5.39 -22.40 -18.59
N PRO A 2 -4.97 -22.29 -19.86
CA PRO A 2 -3.55 -22.21 -20.17
C PRO A 2 -2.94 -21.01 -19.42
N PRO A 3 -1.67 -21.06 -18.98
CA PRO A 3 -1.02 -19.88 -18.43
C PRO A 3 -1.09 -18.77 -19.49
N ALA A 4 -1.57 -17.59 -19.11
CA ALA A 4 -1.52 -16.42 -19.98
C ALA A 4 -0.07 -16.23 -20.46
N THR A 5 0.10 -15.85 -21.72
CA THR A 5 1.43 -15.55 -22.25
C THR A 5 2.07 -14.47 -21.37
N PRO A 6 3.29 -14.68 -20.84
CA PRO A 6 3.93 -13.67 -20.00
C PRO A 6 4.11 -12.39 -20.80
N THR A 7 3.60 -11.29 -20.27
CA THR A 7 3.83 -9.95 -20.81
C THR A 7 5.20 -9.46 -20.36
N THR A 8 5.80 -8.56 -21.14
CA THR A 8 7.11 -8.00 -20.81
C THR A 8 7.10 -6.49 -21.00
N HIS A 9 7.81 -5.80 -20.12
CA HIS A 9 7.90 -4.34 -20.07
C HIS A 9 9.37 -3.93 -20.10
N LYS A 10 9.71 -2.89 -20.86
CA LYS A 10 11.07 -2.33 -20.87
C LYS A 10 11.14 -1.14 -19.91
N VAL A 11 12.05 -1.21 -18.95
CA VAL A 11 12.29 -0.17 -17.94
C VAL A 11 13.79 0.05 -17.82
N LEU A 12 14.27 1.26 -18.10
CA LEU A 12 15.70 1.63 -18.00
C LEU A 12 16.64 0.56 -18.60
N ASP A 13 16.37 0.15 -19.84
CA ASP A 13 17.09 -0.88 -20.60
C ASP A 13 17.04 -2.32 -20.04
N GLN A 14 16.24 -2.58 -19.02
CA GLN A 14 15.96 -3.91 -18.49
C GLN A 14 14.57 -4.39 -18.91
N THR A 15 14.43 -5.70 -19.08
CA THR A 15 13.13 -6.34 -19.36
C THR A 15 12.57 -6.90 -18.07
N VAL A 16 11.38 -6.45 -17.69
CA VAL A 16 10.57 -6.99 -16.60
C VAL A 16 9.55 -7.95 -17.19
N THR A 17 9.45 -9.17 -16.66
CA THR A 17 8.50 -10.20 -17.11
C THR A 17 7.39 -10.38 -16.07
N MET A 18 6.15 -10.52 -16.53
CA MET A 18 5.00 -10.67 -15.64
C MET A 18 4.59 -12.14 -15.43
N PRO A 19 4.04 -12.49 -14.26
CA PRO A 19 3.94 -11.61 -13.09
C PRO A 19 5.30 -11.39 -12.42
N VAL A 20 5.50 -10.22 -11.81
CA VAL A 20 6.70 -9.98 -11.00
C VAL A 20 6.60 -10.79 -9.72
N HIS A 21 7.64 -11.55 -9.41
CA HIS A 21 7.73 -12.37 -8.21
C HIS A 21 8.56 -11.69 -7.13
N ILE A 22 8.01 -11.62 -5.94
CA ILE A 22 8.71 -11.30 -4.69
C ILE A 22 8.76 -12.59 -3.88
N ARG A 23 9.96 -13.15 -3.77
CA ARG A 23 10.23 -14.39 -3.05
C ARG A 23 10.53 -14.14 -1.58
N HIS A 24 11.01 -12.95 -1.25
CA HIS A 24 11.24 -12.57 0.12
C HIS A 24 11.13 -11.07 0.28
N ALA A 25 10.21 -10.65 1.14
CA ALA A 25 10.26 -9.33 1.75
C ALA A 25 9.85 -9.42 3.22
N THR A 26 10.11 -8.35 3.95
CA THR A 26 9.59 -8.16 5.31
C THR A 26 8.85 -6.82 5.37
N CYS A 27 7.86 -6.72 6.24
CA CYS A 27 7.14 -5.46 6.38
C CYS A 27 6.66 -5.22 7.79
N PHE A 28 6.39 -3.95 8.10
CA PHE A 28 5.57 -3.60 9.25
C PHE A 28 4.65 -2.45 8.89
N VAL A 29 3.47 -2.48 9.49
CA VAL A 29 2.36 -1.61 9.14
C VAL A 29 1.66 -1.10 10.40
N ALA A 30 1.22 0.16 10.35
CA ALA A 30 0.32 0.75 11.31
C ALA A 30 -0.94 1.24 10.60
N GLY A 31 -2.09 0.67 10.97
CA GLY A 31 -3.40 1.10 10.51
C GLY A 31 -4.00 2.14 11.44
N PHE A 32 -4.11 3.38 10.99
CA PHE A 32 -4.79 4.46 11.67
C PHE A 32 -6.18 4.69 11.07
N THR A 33 -7.11 5.24 11.85
CA THR A 33 -8.32 5.78 11.23
C THR A 33 -8.04 7.18 10.72
N ALA A 34 -8.56 7.54 9.55
CA ALA A 34 -8.48 8.88 8.95
C ALA A 34 -9.87 9.48 8.74
N ASP A 35 -9.95 10.81 8.67
CA ASP A 35 -11.16 11.53 8.25
C ASP A 35 -11.50 11.16 6.80
N ALA A 36 -12.72 10.66 6.58
CA ALA A 36 -13.11 10.09 5.28
C ALA A 36 -13.23 11.17 4.19
N ASP A 37 -13.67 12.38 4.55
CA ASP A 37 -13.80 13.49 3.59
C ASP A 37 -12.42 14.04 3.23
N ALA A 38 -11.52 14.16 4.22
CA ALA A 38 -10.13 14.54 3.97
C ALA A 38 -9.40 13.52 3.10
N ALA A 39 -9.61 12.21 3.34
CA ALA A 39 -9.07 11.16 2.48
C ALA A 39 -9.67 11.23 1.06
N SER A 40 -10.97 11.43 0.92
CA SER A 40 -11.61 11.58 -0.40
C SER A 40 -11.06 12.78 -1.16
N ALA A 41 -10.85 13.91 -0.48
CA ALA A 41 -10.26 15.10 -1.07
C ALA A 41 -8.77 14.90 -1.43
N ALA A 42 -8.03 14.08 -0.67
CA ALA A 42 -6.66 13.71 -1.00
C ALA A 42 -6.61 12.85 -2.27
N ILE A 43 -7.45 11.82 -2.35
CA ILE A 43 -7.59 10.96 -3.54
C ILE A 43 -7.95 11.80 -4.76
N ALA A 44 -8.95 12.67 -4.65
CA ALA A 44 -9.39 13.53 -5.75
C ALA A 44 -8.39 14.63 -6.17
N ARG A 45 -7.37 14.93 -5.36
CA ARG A 45 -6.25 15.80 -5.77
C ARG A 45 -5.13 15.02 -6.45
N ALA A 46 -4.98 13.73 -6.13
CA ALA A 46 -3.94 12.87 -6.67
C ALA A 46 -4.35 12.26 -8.03
N GLY A 47 -5.56 11.74 -8.14
CA GLY A 47 -6.24 11.55 -9.42
C GLY A 47 -6.75 12.89 -9.90
N ASP A 48 -6.70 13.19 -11.18
CA ASP A 48 -7.13 14.45 -11.83
C ASP A 48 -8.62 14.84 -11.65
N GLY A 49 -9.33 14.24 -10.69
CA GLY A 49 -10.73 14.44 -10.38
C GLY A 49 -11.70 13.59 -11.22
N THR A 50 -11.22 12.87 -12.24
CA THR A 50 -12.07 12.09 -13.15
C THR A 50 -12.44 10.72 -12.56
N ALA A 51 -11.49 10.06 -11.90
CA ALA A 51 -11.71 8.76 -11.29
C ALA A 51 -12.31 8.83 -9.88
N ARG A 52 -13.53 8.30 -9.72
CA ARG A 52 -14.25 8.30 -8.43
C ARG A 52 -13.92 7.09 -7.56
N LEU A 53 -12.72 7.06 -7.00
CA LEU A 53 -12.42 6.16 -5.87
C LEU A 53 -12.94 6.73 -4.56
N ARG A 54 -13.66 5.91 -3.79
CA ARG A 54 -14.21 6.30 -2.49
C ARG A 54 -13.55 5.51 -1.36
N PRO A 55 -13.04 6.17 -0.31
CA PRO A 55 -12.54 5.47 0.86
C PRO A 55 -13.63 4.64 1.52
N LEU A 56 -13.31 3.39 1.85
CA LEU A 56 -14.16 2.49 2.59
C LEU A 56 -14.32 3.02 4.03
N GLN A 57 -15.53 3.38 4.42
CA GLN A 57 -15.79 3.85 5.77
C GLN A 57 -15.96 2.69 6.75
N ILE A 58 -15.01 2.54 7.67
CA ILE A 58 -15.07 1.52 8.74
C ILE A 58 -16.02 1.93 9.87
N ARG A 59 -16.31 3.23 10.00
CA ARG A 59 -17.34 3.83 10.87
C ARG A 59 -17.76 5.20 10.30
N PRO A 60 -18.87 5.81 10.73
CA PRO A 60 -19.30 7.10 10.17
C PRO A 60 -18.17 8.14 10.14
N GLY A 61 -17.88 8.67 8.96
CA GLY A 61 -16.89 9.72 8.73
C GLY A 61 -15.43 9.28 8.86
N ARG A 62 -15.14 7.97 8.96
CA ARG A 62 -13.76 7.50 9.07
C ARG A 62 -13.46 6.29 8.21
N THR A 63 -12.30 6.35 7.57
CA THR A 63 -11.70 5.27 6.79
C THR A 63 -10.42 4.75 7.47
N MET A 64 -9.86 3.68 6.92
CA MET A 64 -8.56 3.15 7.32
C MET A 64 -7.47 3.77 6.45
N CYS A 65 -6.42 4.29 7.08
CA CYS A 65 -5.17 4.71 6.46
C CYS A 65 -4.04 3.84 7.03
N MET A 66 -3.37 3.09 6.15
CA MET A 66 -2.26 2.20 6.49
C MET A 66 -0.96 2.88 6.11
N LEU A 67 -0.04 2.95 7.08
CA LEU A 67 1.34 3.38 6.87
C LEU A 67 2.21 2.13 6.94
N VAL A 68 2.87 1.77 5.85
CA VAL A 68 3.62 0.52 5.73
C VAL A 68 5.06 0.81 5.32
N PHE A 69 6.00 0.13 5.97
CA PHE A 69 7.38 0.01 5.52
C PHE A 69 7.60 -1.42 5.03
N VAL A 70 8.23 -1.56 3.88
CA VAL A 70 8.56 -2.84 3.26
C VAL A 70 10.03 -2.83 2.89
N ASP A 71 10.71 -3.92 3.24
CA ASP A 71 12.06 -4.24 2.80
C ASP A 71 11.96 -5.42 1.85
N TYR A 72 12.15 -5.15 0.56
CA TYR A 72 12.21 -6.16 -0.48
C TYR A 72 13.62 -6.74 -0.54
N ILE A 73 13.76 -8.02 -0.20
CA ILE A 73 15.06 -8.69 -0.05
C ILE A 73 15.39 -9.51 -1.31
N ASP A 74 14.40 -10.26 -1.82
CA ASP A 74 14.50 -11.05 -3.04
C ASP A 74 13.23 -10.91 -3.90
N GLY A 75 13.39 -10.34 -5.08
CA GLY A 75 12.35 -10.22 -6.09
C GLY A 75 12.93 -9.86 -7.45
N ASP A 76 12.09 -9.94 -8.48
CA ASP A 76 12.53 -9.73 -9.87
C ASP A 76 12.94 -8.29 -10.18
N LEU A 77 12.60 -7.34 -9.30
CA LEU A 77 13.02 -5.93 -9.40
C LEU A 77 14.30 -5.60 -8.60
N GLY A 78 14.91 -6.60 -7.97
CA GLY A 78 16.01 -6.41 -7.03
C GLY A 78 15.57 -5.93 -5.64
N PRO A 79 16.52 -5.75 -4.71
CA PRO A 79 16.23 -5.31 -3.35
C PRO A 79 16.02 -3.79 -3.27
N TYR A 80 15.07 -3.35 -2.43
CA TYR A 80 14.76 -1.94 -2.20
C TYR A 80 13.87 -1.75 -0.97
N ASN A 81 13.89 -0.55 -0.39
CA ASN A 81 12.93 -0.13 0.63
C ASN A 81 11.77 0.64 0.02
N GLU A 82 10.60 0.49 0.65
CA GLU A 82 9.39 1.18 0.25
C GLU A 82 8.62 1.67 1.48
N PHE A 83 8.07 2.87 1.37
CA PHE A 83 7.08 3.40 2.31
C PHE A 83 5.76 3.61 1.57
N GLY A 84 4.68 3.02 2.08
CA GLY A 84 3.35 3.15 1.52
C GLY A 84 2.40 3.92 2.43
N VAL A 85 1.67 4.88 1.85
CA VAL A 85 0.44 5.42 2.43
C VAL A 85 -0.73 4.84 1.64
N CYS A 86 -1.53 3.98 2.28
CA CYS A 86 -2.61 3.26 1.61
C CYS A 86 -3.97 3.53 2.26
N PHE A 87 -5.02 3.67 1.45
CA PHE A 87 -6.40 3.74 1.93
C PHE A 87 -7.15 2.47 1.56
N LEU A 88 -8.00 1.97 2.47
CA LEU A 88 -9.02 1.01 2.06
C LEU A 88 -10.07 1.74 1.24
N VAL A 89 -10.41 1.18 0.08
CA VAL A 89 -11.36 1.79 -0.86
C VAL A 89 -12.50 0.82 -1.18
N GLU A 90 -13.62 1.39 -1.60
CA GLU A 90 -14.73 0.63 -2.17
C GLU A 90 -14.41 0.18 -3.60
N ASP A 91 -15.14 -0.82 -4.09
CA ASP A 91 -15.08 -1.17 -5.51
C ASP A 91 -15.61 0.00 -6.35
N PRO A 92 -14.82 0.55 -7.30
CA PRO A 92 -15.28 1.61 -8.17
C PRO A 92 -16.36 1.13 -9.17
N ALA A 93 -16.38 -0.15 -9.54
CA ALA A 93 -17.33 -0.72 -10.50
C ALA A 93 -18.62 -1.23 -9.84
N ASP A 94 -18.53 -1.80 -8.64
CA ASP A 94 -19.69 -2.29 -7.86
C ASP A 94 -19.70 -1.74 -6.43
N PRO A 95 -20.06 -0.46 -6.25
CA PRO A 95 -20.05 0.16 -4.94
C PRO A 95 -21.00 -0.55 -3.96
N PRO A 96 -20.56 -0.85 -2.74
CA PRO A 96 -21.36 -1.62 -1.79
C PRO A 96 -22.64 -0.88 -1.41
N SER A 97 -23.77 -1.59 -1.42
CA SER A 97 -25.10 -1.04 -1.06
C SER A 97 -25.18 -0.49 0.37
N SER A 98 -24.25 -0.87 1.25
CA SER A 98 -24.12 -0.33 2.60
C SER A 98 -22.72 -0.58 3.18
N ARG A 99 -22.35 0.20 4.19
CA ARG A 99 -21.11 -0.01 4.97
C ARG A 99 -20.98 -1.42 5.55
N LEU A 100 -22.09 -2.01 5.98
CA LEU A 100 -22.10 -3.37 6.52
C LEU A 100 -21.79 -4.41 5.44
N ALA A 101 -22.25 -4.19 4.21
CA ALA A 101 -21.88 -5.03 3.07
C ALA A 101 -20.38 -4.88 2.75
N ALA A 102 -19.87 -3.65 2.77
CA ALA A 102 -18.46 -3.34 2.54
C ALA A 102 -17.53 -4.04 3.55
N LEU A 103 -17.86 -3.96 4.85
CA LEU A 103 -17.13 -4.65 5.92
C LEU A 103 -17.22 -6.19 5.81
N ARG A 104 -18.35 -6.73 5.35
CA ARG A 104 -18.49 -8.17 5.10
C ARG A 104 -17.65 -8.64 3.91
N SER A 105 -17.56 -7.86 2.84
CA SER A 105 -16.68 -8.16 1.69
C SER A 105 -15.22 -8.16 2.15
N LEU A 106 -14.80 -7.15 2.91
CA LEU A 106 -13.46 -7.10 3.52
C LEU A 106 -13.18 -8.33 4.40
N ALA A 107 -14.12 -8.73 5.25
CA ALA A 107 -13.98 -9.91 6.11
C ALA A 107 -13.93 -11.25 5.33
N LYS A 108 -14.40 -11.26 4.08
CA LYS A 108 -14.33 -12.41 3.17
C LYS A 108 -13.06 -12.43 2.32
N GLY A 109 -12.13 -11.50 2.55
CA GLY A 109 -10.85 -11.43 1.84
C GLY A 109 -10.84 -10.54 0.60
N ASP A 110 -11.93 -9.84 0.30
CA ASP A 110 -12.04 -8.94 -0.86
C ASP A 110 -11.59 -7.52 -0.48
N ALA A 111 -10.34 -7.42 -0.02
CA ALA A 111 -9.74 -6.16 0.39
C ALA A 111 -9.17 -5.41 -0.82
N ARG A 112 -9.58 -4.15 -0.95
CA ARG A 112 -9.14 -3.22 -1.99
C ARG A 112 -8.39 -2.07 -1.35
N ALA A 113 -7.17 -1.81 -1.81
CA ALA A 113 -6.33 -0.76 -1.26
C ALA A 113 -5.87 0.19 -2.37
N LEU A 114 -6.11 1.48 -2.20
CA LEU A 114 -5.47 2.51 -3.00
C LEU A 114 -4.10 2.82 -2.40
N ILE A 115 -3.06 2.67 -3.21
CA ILE A 115 -1.71 3.13 -2.89
C ILE A 115 -1.62 4.61 -3.25
N HIS A 116 -1.74 5.46 -2.23
CA HIS A 116 -1.87 6.91 -2.37
C HIS A 116 -0.53 7.62 -2.53
N ARG A 117 0.48 7.20 -1.76
CA ARG A 117 1.87 7.66 -1.85
C ARG A 117 2.80 6.48 -1.69
N LEU A 118 3.88 6.45 -2.47
CA LEU A 118 4.80 5.32 -2.46
C LEU A 118 6.29 5.70 -2.59
N PRO A 119 6.89 6.44 -1.64
CA PRO A 119 8.34 6.67 -1.64
C PRO A 119 9.15 5.36 -1.69
N VAL A 120 10.27 5.36 -2.43
CA VAL A 120 11.22 4.25 -2.57
C VAL A 120 12.67 4.74 -2.64
N ASP A 121 13.65 3.88 -2.38
CA ASP A 121 15.08 4.21 -2.46
C ASP A 121 15.76 3.80 -3.79
N GLY A 122 15.02 3.17 -4.71
CA GLY A 122 15.56 2.68 -6.00
C GLY A 122 15.02 3.41 -7.23
N GLU A 123 15.91 3.95 -8.08
CA GLU A 123 15.53 4.59 -9.34
C GLU A 123 14.83 3.62 -10.31
N PHE A 124 15.36 2.40 -10.42
CA PHE A 124 14.77 1.37 -11.27
C PHE A 124 13.37 0.98 -10.80
N THR A 125 13.19 0.77 -9.49
CA THR A 125 11.92 0.34 -8.91
C THR A 125 10.89 1.47 -8.96
N MET A 126 11.33 2.73 -8.88
CA MET A 126 10.51 3.91 -9.16
C MET A 126 10.04 3.91 -10.62
N ALA A 127 10.95 3.78 -11.58
CA ALA A 127 10.62 3.78 -13.01
C ALA A 127 9.67 2.63 -13.38
N ALA A 128 9.94 1.42 -12.88
CA ALA A 128 9.08 0.25 -13.08
C ALA A 128 7.70 0.44 -12.44
N GLY A 129 7.67 0.89 -11.17
CA GLY A 129 6.46 1.17 -10.41
C GLY A 129 5.51 2.13 -11.12
N ARG A 130 6.07 3.25 -11.63
CA ARG A 130 5.32 4.29 -12.33
C ARG A 130 4.87 3.84 -13.72
N GLY A 131 5.77 3.21 -14.49
CA GLY A 131 5.49 2.84 -15.88
C GLY A 131 4.55 1.67 -16.04
N ILE A 132 4.74 0.59 -15.26
CA ILE A 132 3.98 -0.65 -15.40
C ILE A 132 2.65 -0.56 -14.64
N TRP A 133 2.68 -0.08 -13.39
CA TRP A 133 1.53 -0.13 -12.49
C TRP A 133 0.90 1.24 -12.20
N GLY A 134 1.51 2.34 -12.63
CA GLY A 134 1.02 3.68 -12.28
C GLY A 134 1.14 4.00 -10.79
N PHE A 135 2.03 3.35 -10.04
CA PHE A 135 2.23 3.70 -8.64
C PHE A 135 2.88 5.07 -8.51
N PRO A 136 2.42 5.94 -7.59
CA PRO A 136 2.94 7.30 -7.41
C PRO A 136 4.27 7.29 -6.65
N LYS A 137 5.27 6.61 -7.23
CA LYS A 137 6.61 6.48 -6.65
C LYS A 137 7.41 7.76 -6.80
N ILE A 138 8.15 8.09 -5.76
CA ILE A 138 9.18 9.13 -5.70
C ILE A 138 10.42 8.56 -5.02
N LEU A 139 11.59 9.17 -5.24
CA LEU A 139 12.79 8.83 -4.49
C LEU A 139 12.73 9.38 -3.06
N ALA A 140 13.24 8.59 -2.12
CA ALA A 140 13.36 8.96 -0.72
C ALA A 140 14.51 8.21 -0.03
N ASP A 141 14.98 8.77 1.07
CA ASP A 141 15.95 8.20 1.96
C ASP A 141 15.27 7.43 3.09
N PHE A 142 15.84 6.29 3.46
CA PHE A 142 15.30 5.35 4.42
C PHE A 142 16.31 5.04 5.53
N ASP A 143 15.83 5.02 6.77
CA ASP A 143 16.52 4.50 7.95
C ASP A 143 15.53 3.57 8.67
N VAL A 144 15.73 2.26 8.53
CA VAL A 144 14.70 1.26 8.86
C VAL A 144 15.33 0.06 9.55
N ASP A 145 14.67 -0.41 10.60
CA ASP A 145 15.00 -1.61 11.36
C ASP A 145 13.81 -2.59 11.30
N HIS A 146 13.97 -3.59 10.43
CA HIS A 146 13.05 -4.70 10.24
C HIS A 146 13.32 -5.89 11.16
N ASP A 147 14.39 -5.87 11.97
CA ASP A 147 14.85 -7.04 12.73
C ASP A 147 14.48 -6.95 14.21
N SER A 148 14.60 -5.77 14.81
CA SER A 148 14.34 -5.55 16.22
C SER A 148 12.92 -5.93 16.65
N PRO A 149 12.70 -6.32 17.93
CA PRO A 149 11.36 -6.58 18.46
C PRO A 149 10.38 -5.42 18.26
N THR A 150 10.86 -4.19 18.39
CA THR A 150 10.14 -3.00 17.98
C THR A 150 10.69 -2.59 16.63
N LYS A 151 9.84 -2.67 15.60
CA LYS A 151 10.20 -2.22 14.25
C LYS A 151 10.26 -0.71 14.23
N HIS A 152 11.15 -0.16 13.43
CA HIS A 152 11.30 1.27 13.27
C HIS A 152 11.55 1.60 11.81
N GLY A 153 10.97 2.69 11.33
CA GLY A 153 11.20 3.19 9.99
C GLY A 153 11.06 4.68 9.97
N ARG A 154 12.07 5.32 9.39
CA ARG A 154 12.12 6.73 9.11
C ARG A 154 12.32 6.91 7.61
N VAL A 155 11.50 7.77 7.02
CA VAL A 155 11.58 8.10 5.59
C VAL A 155 11.58 9.61 5.41
N SER A 156 12.48 10.10 4.56
CA SER A 156 12.61 11.50 4.19
C SER A 156 12.79 11.65 2.69
N ALA A 157 12.35 12.77 2.14
CA ALA A 157 12.64 13.15 0.75
C ALA A 157 13.04 14.62 0.74
N ASP A 158 13.93 14.99 -0.19
CA ASP A 158 14.44 16.37 -0.33
C ASP A 158 14.99 16.96 0.98
N GLY A 159 15.63 16.11 1.80
CA GLY A 159 16.16 16.50 3.12
C GLY A 159 15.10 16.79 4.19
N GLN A 160 13.82 16.53 3.91
CA GLN A 160 12.71 16.75 4.83
C GLN A 160 12.10 15.43 5.29
N LEU A 161 11.85 15.32 6.59
CA LEU A 161 11.18 14.16 7.17
C LEU A 161 9.76 14.03 6.61
N ILE A 162 9.40 12.82 6.17
CA ILE A 162 8.03 12.44 5.85
C ILE A 162 7.38 11.86 7.11
N VAL A 163 7.87 10.70 7.57
CA VAL A 163 7.42 10.05 8.82
C VAL A 163 8.58 9.35 9.53
N ASP A 164 8.42 9.23 10.84
CA ASP A 164 9.20 8.35 11.72
C ASP A 164 8.19 7.50 12.53
N LEU A 165 8.18 6.20 12.28
CA LEU A 165 7.20 5.24 12.77
C LEU A 165 7.91 4.12 13.54
N SER A 166 7.47 3.86 14.76
CA SER A 166 7.83 2.64 15.50
C SER A 166 6.61 1.76 15.74
N VAL A 167 6.75 0.45 15.54
CA VAL A 167 5.72 -0.56 15.80
C VAL A 167 6.21 -1.55 16.84
N ARG A 168 5.53 -1.61 17.99
CA ARG A 168 5.86 -2.56 19.06
C ARG A 168 5.54 -4.01 18.66
N LYS A 169 6.32 -4.95 19.19
CA LYS A 169 6.10 -6.39 19.00
C LYS A 169 4.65 -6.81 19.28
N GLY A 170 4.02 -7.45 18.30
CA GLY A 170 2.68 -8.03 18.41
C GLY A 170 2.66 -9.44 19.01
N VAL A 171 1.45 -10.00 19.10
CA VAL A 171 1.25 -11.43 19.38
C VAL A 171 1.39 -12.24 18.09
N PRO A 172 1.91 -13.48 18.14
CA PRO A 172 2.03 -14.31 16.94
C PRO A 172 0.66 -14.56 16.31
N VAL A 173 0.61 -14.50 14.99
CA VAL A 173 -0.52 -14.95 14.16
C VAL A 173 -0.05 -16.18 13.39
N PRO A 174 -0.90 -17.22 13.22
CA PRO A 174 -0.52 -18.39 12.43
C PRO A 174 -0.02 -18.01 11.05
N ASP A 175 1.07 -18.66 10.63
CA ASP A 175 1.58 -18.55 9.27
C ASP A 175 0.50 -18.99 8.29
N THR A 176 0.43 -18.29 7.16
CA THR A 176 -0.56 -18.58 6.12
C THR A 176 0.16 -19.03 4.88
N THR A 177 -0.22 -20.20 4.38
CA THR A 177 0.18 -20.71 3.07
C THR A 177 -1.09 -20.84 2.22
N GLY A 178 -1.12 -20.16 1.08
CA GLY A 178 -2.31 -20.09 0.24
C GLY A 178 -2.43 -18.74 -0.45
N GLU A 179 -3.10 -18.76 -1.58
CA GLU A 179 -3.23 -17.59 -2.44
C GLU A 179 -4.39 -16.70 -1.97
N THR A 180 -4.06 -15.51 -1.49
CA THR A 180 -5.04 -14.43 -1.26
C THR A 180 -4.84 -13.36 -2.32
N VAL A 181 -5.89 -13.08 -3.08
CA VAL A 181 -5.87 -12.02 -4.10
C VAL A 181 -6.37 -10.72 -3.48
N LEU A 182 -5.57 -9.69 -3.60
CA LEU A 182 -5.86 -8.31 -3.22
C LEU A 182 -5.84 -7.46 -4.49
N ASN A 183 -6.68 -6.43 -4.55
CA ASN A 183 -6.63 -5.45 -5.64
C ASN A 183 -5.98 -4.16 -5.14
N ALA A 184 -4.81 -3.86 -5.70
CA ALA A 184 -4.08 -2.63 -5.46
C ALA A 184 -4.46 -1.60 -6.53
N TYR A 185 -5.10 -0.52 -6.11
CA TYR A 185 -5.39 0.61 -6.97
C TYR A 185 -4.26 1.63 -6.91
N SER A 186 -4.04 2.34 -8.01
CA SER A 186 -3.06 3.42 -8.12
C SER A 186 -3.58 4.53 -9.02
N GLN A 187 -3.19 5.76 -8.73
CA GLN A 187 -3.54 6.92 -9.55
C GLN A 187 -2.26 7.66 -9.92
N LEU A 188 -2.01 7.78 -11.21
CA LEU A 188 -0.87 8.53 -11.74
C LEU A 188 -1.20 9.09 -13.12
N ASP A 189 -0.85 10.35 -13.33
CA ASP A 189 -1.06 11.09 -14.59
C ASP A 189 -2.53 11.03 -15.09
N GLY A 190 -3.48 11.10 -14.14
CA GLY A 190 -4.92 11.07 -14.41
C GLY A 190 -5.51 9.68 -14.64
N VAL A 191 -4.68 8.64 -14.71
CA VAL A 191 -5.14 7.27 -14.98
C VAL A 191 -5.27 6.48 -13.68
N LEU A 192 -6.45 5.91 -13.45
CA LEU A 192 -6.69 4.92 -12.42
C LEU A 192 -6.34 3.52 -12.95
N ARG A 193 -5.48 2.80 -12.23
CA ARG A 193 -5.17 1.40 -12.53
C ARG A 193 -5.54 0.50 -11.36
N SER A 194 -5.85 -0.75 -11.67
CA SER A 194 -6.03 -1.85 -10.73
C SER A 194 -5.01 -2.94 -11.03
N THR A 195 -4.27 -3.36 -10.02
CA THR A 195 -3.27 -4.42 -10.12
C THR A 195 -3.66 -5.57 -9.21
N PRO A 196 -3.85 -6.79 -9.75
CA PRO A 196 -4.02 -7.97 -8.92
C PRO A 196 -2.69 -8.31 -8.25
N TRP A 197 -2.71 -8.25 -6.91
CA TRP A 197 -1.63 -8.66 -6.06
C TRP A 197 -2.01 -9.97 -5.37
N ARG A 198 -1.24 -11.03 -5.61
CA ARG A 198 -1.45 -12.34 -5.01
C ARG A 198 -0.42 -12.54 -3.90
N MET A 199 -0.88 -12.59 -2.65
CA MET A 199 -0.05 -12.98 -1.52
C MET A 199 -0.13 -14.49 -1.37
N THR A 200 1.02 -15.18 -1.44
CA THR A 200 1.08 -16.65 -1.49
C THR A 200 1.53 -17.27 -0.17
N ALA A 201 2.35 -16.55 0.58
CA ALA A 201 2.81 -16.97 1.90
C ALA A 201 3.07 -15.78 2.81
N THR A 202 2.76 -15.96 4.09
CA THR A 202 3.25 -15.09 5.16
C THR A 202 3.75 -15.96 6.32
N ALA A 203 4.90 -15.61 6.86
CA ALA A 203 5.45 -16.26 8.03
C ALA A 203 5.99 -15.24 9.04
N ASN A 204 6.05 -15.66 10.31
CA ASN A 204 6.48 -14.82 11.43
C ASN A 204 5.62 -13.55 11.61
N THR A 205 4.33 -13.65 11.27
CA THR A 205 3.39 -12.53 11.41
C THR A 205 3.09 -12.27 12.88
N ARG A 206 3.12 -10.99 13.28
CA ARG A 206 2.76 -10.55 14.63
C ARG A 206 1.87 -9.33 14.59
N THR A 207 0.69 -9.42 15.18
CA THR A 207 -0.33 -8.37 15.14
C THR A 207 -0.70 -7.91 16.55
N ARG A 208 -1.11 -6.65 16.71
CA ARG A 208 -1.67 -6.11 17.95
C ARG A 208 -2.57 -4.90 17.71
N ILE A 209 -3.41 -4.57 18.68
CA ILE A 209 -4.19 -3.32 18.70
C ILE A 209 -3.28 -2.18 19.17
N GLY A 210 -3.22 -1.09 18.40
CA GLY A 210 -2.34 0.06 18.69
C GLY A 210 -0.86 -0.28 18.64
N GLY A 211 -0.03 0.41 19.43
CA GLY A 211 1.41 0.13 19.55
C GLY A 211 2.28 0.77 18.48
N ALA A 212 1.71 1.71 17.73
CA ALA A 212 2.44 2.62 16.89
C ALA A 212 2.84 3.88 17.67
N SER A 213 4.07 4.35 17.47
CA SER A 213 4.49 5.73 17.75
C SER A 213 4.78 6.38 16.41
N LEU A 214 4.09 7.47 16.09
CA LEU A 214 4.20 8.14 14.79
C LEU A 214 4.59 9.61 15.00
N THR A 215 5.69 10.02 14.38
CA THR A 215 6.05 11.41 14.17
C THR A 215 5.90 11.73 12.70
N VAL A 216 5.20 12.83 12.38
CA VAL A 216 4.98 13.29 10.99
C VAL A 216 5.82 14.55 10.78
N GLY A 217 6.69 14.54 9.79
CA GLY A 217 7.61 15.64 9.47
C GLY A 217 6.96 16.74 8.62
N ASP A 218 7.75 17.52 7.89
CA ASP A 218 7.29 18.74 7.21
C ASP A 218 7.27 18.67 5.67
N HIS A 219 7.69 17.53 5.11
CA HIS A 219 7.59 17.26 3.67
C HIS A 219 6.13 17.34 3.17
N GLU A 220 5.90 17.54 1.87
CA GLU A 220 4.55 17.66 1.31
C GLU A 220 3.64 16.45 1.62
N ILE A 221 4.18 15.22 1.53
CA ILE A 221 3.47 13.99 1.94
C ILE A 221 3.09 14.04 3.43
N ALA A 222 3.96 14.59 4.27
CA ALA A 222 3.72 14.73 5.69
C ALA A 222 2.63 15.76 5.99
N GLN A 223 2.60 16.87 5.26
CA GLN A 223 1.52 17.87 5.34
C GLN A 223 0.17 17.26 4.93
N GLU A 224 0.16 16.45 3.87
CA GLU A 224 -1.02 15.71 3.46
C GLU A 224 -1.47 14.74 4.56
N LEU A 225 -0.56 13.95 5.14
CA LEU A 225 -0.86 13.04 6.26
C LEU A 225 -1.46 13.78 7.47
N ARG A 226 -0.99 14.99 7.80
CA ARG A 226 -1.61 15.82 8.85
C ARG A 226 -3.03 16.23 8.47
N GLY A 227 -3.26 16.56 7.20
CA GLY A 227 -4.58 16.88 6.66
C GLY A 227 -5.60 15.75 6.79
N LEU A 228 -5.16 14.50 6.83
CA LEU A 228 -6.03 13.32 7.00
C LEU A 228 -6.62 13.18 8.41
N LYS A 229 -6.18 13.98 9.39
CA LYS A 229 -6.65 13.95 10.79
C LYS A 229 -6.62 12.52 11.36
N LEU A 230 -5.48 11.85 11.21
CA LEU A 230 -5.26 10.50 11.71
C LEU A 230 -5.63 10.39 13.20
N SER A 231 -6.15 9.24 13.61
CA SER A 231 -6.43 9.02 15.03
C SER A 231 -5.14 9.07 15.85
N LYS A 232 -5.23 9.56 17.08
CA LYS A 232 -4.09 9.63 18.02
C LYS A 232 -3.39 8.28 18.22
N HIS A 233 -4.15 7.20 18.16
CA HIS A 233 -3.64 5.83 18.26
C HIS A 233 -3.96 5.06 16.98
N ALA A 234 -3.05 4.17 16.59
CA ALA A 234 -3.32 3.18 15.57
C ALA A 234 -4.43 2.23 16.05
N LEU A 235 -5.32 1.85 15.14
CA LEU A 235 -6.31 0.81 15.38
C LEU A 235 -5.63 -0.56 15.49
N MET A 236 -4.66 -0.80 14.61
CA MET A 236 -3.86 -2.02 14.61
C MET A 236 -2.44 -1.75 14.14
N THR A 237 -1.53 -2.63 14.53
CA THR A 237 -0.20 -2.75 13.95
C THR A 237 0.11 -4.22 13.66
N SER A 238 0.89 -4.46 12.62
CA SER A 238 1.37 -5.78 12.25
C SER A 238 2.82 -5.70 11.79
N SER A 239 3.57 -6.77 12.01
CA SER A 239 4.88 -7.01 11.40
C SER A 239 4.89 -8.40 10.79
N VAL A 240 5.43 -8.54 9.58
CA VAL A 240 5.57 -9.81 8.87
C VAL A 240 7.05 -10.02 8.59
N GLY A 241 7.60 -11.11 9.13
CA GLY A 241 9.03 -11.41 9.03
C GLY A 241 9.41 -12.16 7.76
N HIS A 242 8.44 -12.65 6.99
CA HIS A 242 8.64 -13.20 5.66
C HIS A 242 7.33 -13.16 4.89
N LEU A 243 7.36 -12.61 3.70
CA LEU A 243 6.22 -12.56 2.79
C LEU A 243 6.65 -12.95 1.37
N GLU A 244 5.79 -13.71 0.71
CA GLU A 244 5.88 -14.04 -0.71
C GLU A 244 4.67 -13.48 -1.45
N MET A 245 4.92 -12.89 -2.60
CA MET A 245 3.84 -12.33 -3.41
C MET A 245 4.18 -12.23 -4.89
N THR A 246 3.13 -12.11 -5.71
CA THR A 246 3.25 -11.77 -7.12
C THR A 246 2.39 -10.57 -7.49
N PHE A 247 2.91 -9.76 -8.41
CA PHE A 247 2.20 -8.63 -9.01
C PHE A 247 1.88 -8.94 -10.47
N GLY A 248 0.59 -8.98 -10.79
CA GLY A 248 0.14 -9.11 -12.18
C GLY A 248 0.24 -7.78 -12.95
N ASP A 249 -0.17 -7.81 -14.21
CA ASP A 249 -0.33 -6.60 -15.02
C ASP A 249 -1.37 -5.68 -14.41
N ALA A 250 -1.13 -4.37 -14.55
CA ALA A 250 -2.11 -3.38 -14.22
C ALA A 250 -3.14 -3.24 -15.34
N GLU A 251 -4.40 -3.13 -14.96
CA GLU A 251 -5.51 -2.84 -15.87
C GLU A 251 -6.00 -1.42 -15.61
N GLU A 252 -6.18 -0.64 -16.68
CA GLU A 252 -6.82 0.66 -16.56
C GLU A 252 -8.30 0.47 -16.18
N VAL A 253 -8.73 1.19 -15.16
CA VAL A 253 -10.10 1.13 -14.68
C VAL A 253 -10.85 2.28 -15.31
N ASP A 254 -11.72 1.96 -16.26
CA ASP A 254 -12.58 2.96 -16.86
C ASP A 254 -13.68 3.35 -15.87
N THR A 255 -13.53 4.52 -15.25
CA THR A 255 -14.53 5.11 -14.36
C THR A 255 -15.47 6.04 -15.11
N THR A 256 -15.40 6.09 -16.44
CA THR A 256 -16.18 7.00 -17.32
C THR A 256 -17.53 6.41 -17.72
N GLN A 257 -18.18 5.66 -16.83
CA GLN A 257 -19.57 5.28 -17.04
C GLN A 257 -20.48 6.17 -16.20
N GLU A 258 -20.98 7.22 -16.85
CA GLU A 258 -22.25 7.90 -16.51
C GLU A 258 -23.45 7.01 -16.86
#